data_AF-E7DSI2-F1
#
_entry.id   AF-E7DSI2-F1
#
_cell.length_a   1.000
_cell.length_b   1.000
_cell.length_c   1.000
_cell.angle_alpha   90.00
_cell.angle_beta   90.00
_cell.angle_gamma   90.00
#
_symmetry.space_group_name_H-M   'P 1'
#
loop_
_entity.id
_entity.type
_entity.pdbx_description
1 polymer ?
#
loop_
_entity_poly.entity_id
_entity_poly.type
_entity_poly.pdbx_seq_one_letter_code
_entity_poly.pdbx_strand_id
1 'polypeptide(L)' 'IQFNPAELAENLKKYGGFIPGIRPGSHTKEYIEKVLNRITLPGAMFLAGLALAPYIIIKFLDLSS' A
#
# COMPACT_ATOMS: atom_id res chain seq x y z
N ILE A 1 -1.73 7.49 8.20
CA ILE A 1 -1.03 6.25 8.59
C ILE A 1 -2.09 5.25 9.07
N GLN A 2 -2.63 4.43 8.18
CA GLN A 2 -3.75 3.51 8.50
C GLN A 2 -3.28 2.07 8.74
N PHE A 3 -2.08 1.71 8.28
CA PHE A 3 -1.49 0.39 8.45
C PHE A 3 -0.10 0.54 9.03
N ASN A 4 0.05 0.30 10.33
CA ASN A 4 1.36 0.19 10.97
C ASN A 4 1.80 -1.30 10.92
N PRO A 5 2.84 -1.66 10.16
CA PRO A 5 3.29 -3.04 10.05
C PRO A 5 3.77 -3.64 11.37
N ALA A 6 4.29 -2.82 12.30
CA ALA A 6 4.68 -3.29 13.62
C ALA A 6 3.44 -3.71 14.44
N GLU A 7 2.40 -2.89 14.42
CA GLU A 7 1.14 -3.14 15.10
C GLU A 7 0.39 -4.33 14.49
N LEU A 8 0.42 -4.47 13.17
CA LEU A 8 -0.11 -5.65 12.46
C LEU A 8 0.59 -6.94 12.86
N ALA A 9 1.93 -6.94 12.91
CA ALA A 9 2.70 -8.10 13.35
C ALA A 9 2.45 -8.45 14.82
N GLU A 10 2.32 -7.44 15.68
CA GLU A 10 2.01 -7.63 17.10
C GLU A 10 0.59 -8.16 17.33
N ASN A 11 -0.40 -7.62 16.60
CA ASN A 11 -1.76 -8.13 16.60
C ASN A 11 -1.80 -9.58 16.12
N LEU A 12 -1.13 -9.92 15.01
CA LEU A 12 -1.04 -11.29 14.52
C LEU A 12 -0.56 -12.25 15.62
N LYS A 13 0.53 -11.88 16.31
CA LYS A 13 1.07 -12.62 17.45
C LYS A 13 0.07 -12.73 18.61
N LYS A 14 -0.61 -11.64 18.98
CA LYS A 14 -1.64 -11.61 20.05
C LYS A 14 -2.83 -12.51 19.75
N TYR A 15 -3.28 -12.58 18.50
CA TYR A 15 -4.38 -13.43 18.07
C TYR A 15 -3.96 -14.88 17.77
N GLY A 16 -2.71 -15.27 18.07
CA GLY A 16 -2.18 -16.62 17.81
C GLY A 16 -1.93 -16.92 16.33
N GLY A 17 -2.02 -15.92 15.47
CA GLY A 17 -1.71 -16.02 14.04
C GLY A 17 -0.21 -15.88 13.79
N PHE A 18 0.31 -16.68 12.87
CA PHE A 18 1.67 -16.56 12.38
C PHE A 18 1.70 -16.77 10.87
N ILE A 19 2.67 -16.14 10.21
CA ILE A 19 2.88 -16.35 8.78
C ILE A 19 3.67 -17.65 8.62
N PRO A 20 3.12 -18.70 7.97
CA PRO A 20 3.82 -19.97 7.80
C PRO A 20 5.15 -19.74 7.06
N GLY A 21 6.24 -20.30 7.59
CA GLY A 21 7.59 -20.14 7.04
C GLY A 21 8.37 -18.92 7.55
N ILE A 22 7.78 -18.03 8.36
CA ILE A 22 8.45 -16.86 8.93
C ILE A 22 8.36 -16.92 10.46
N ARG A 23 9.51 -16.79 11.14
CA ARG A 23 9.55 -16.79 12.61
C ARG A 23 8.76 -15.59 13.18
N PRO A 24 7.81 -15.79 14.10
CA PRO A 24 7.00 -14.70 14.65
C PRO A 24 7.83 -13.60 15.31
N GLY A 25 7.52 -12.33 15.04
CA GLY A 25 8.16 -11.16 15.63
C GLY A 25 8.80 -10.23 14.59
N SER A 26 10.10 -9.94 14.72
CA SER A 26 10.81 -8.98 13.86
C SER A 26 10.74 -9.35 12.37
N HIS A 27 10.91 -10.64 12.05
CA HIS A 27 10.85 -11.11 10.67
C HIS A 27 9.44 -11.01 10.06
N THR A 28 8.39 -11.15 10.88
CA THR A 28 7.00 -10.92 10.45
C THR A 28 6.77 -9.45 10.10
N LYS A 29 7.29 -8.52 10.92
CA LYS A 29 7.21 -7.08 10.64
C LYS A 29 7.92 -6.72 9.33
N GLU A 30 9.16 -7.17 9.15
CA GLU A 30 9.95 -6.90 7.94
C GLU A 30 9.26 -7.46 6.68
N TYR A 31 8.66 -8.64 6.79
CA TYR A 31 7.90 -9.22 5.69
C TYR A 31 6.68 -8.36 5.33
N ILE A 32 5.89 -7.95 6.33
CA ILE A 32 4.71 -7.11 6.11
C ILE A 32 5.12 -5.74 5.53
N GLU A 33 6.20 -5.12 6.01
CA GLU A 33 6.76 -3.89 5.44
C GLU A 33 7.14 -4.05 3.98
N LYS A 34 7.86 -5.14 3.64
CA LYS A 34 8.30 -5.40 2.27
C LYS A 34 7.11 -5.58 1.33
N VAL A 35 6.08 -6.30 1.78
CA VAL A 35 4.85 -6.48 1.01
C VAL A 35 4.15 -5.14 0.83
N LEU A 36 3.87 -4.40 1.92
CA LEU A 36 3.24 -3.08 1.88
C LEU A 36 3.93 -2.14 0.90
N ASN A 37 5.26 -1.99 0.99
CA ASN A 37 6.00 -1.12 0.09
C ASN A 37 5.83 -1.50 -1.39
N ARG A 38 5.75 -2.79 -1.70
CA ARG A 38 5.60 -3.28 -3.09
C ARG A 38 4.20 -3.06 -3.65
N ILE A 39 3.15 -3.08 -2.83
CA ILE A 39 1.76 -2.81 -3.26
C ILE A 39 1.43 -1.31 -3.22
N THR A 40 1.98 -0.55 -2.28
CA THR A 40 1.73 0.89 -2.15
C THR A 40 2.31 1.68 -3.33
N LEU A 41 3.49 1.31 -3.85
CA LEU A 41 4.10 1.99 -5.01
C LEU A 41 3.18 2.04 -6.25
N PRO A 42 2.70 0.90 -6.80
CA PRO A 42 1.79 0.91 -7.95
C PRO A 42 0.42 1.50 -7.59
N GLY A 43 -0.09 1.29 -6.37
CA GLY A 43 -1.36 1.86 -5.92
C GLY A 43 -1.34 3.39 -5.88
N ALA A 44 -0.25 3.99 -5.37
CA ALA A 44 -0.07 5.43 -5.35
C ALA A 44 0.06 6.00 -6.78
N MET A 45 0.74 5.30 -7.68
CA MET A 45 0.86 5.70 -9.08
C MET A 45 -0.50 5.68 -9.80
N PHE A 46 -1.32 4.67 -9.55
CA PHE A 46 -2.68 4.58 -10.09
C PHE A 46 -3.57 5.72 -9.58
N LEU A 47 -3.54 5.99 -8.28
CA LEU A 47 -4.31 7.09 -7.67
C LEU A 47 -3.84 8.45 -8.18
N ALA A 48 -2.53 8.64 -8.39
CA ALA A 48 -1.99 9.85 -9.01
C ALA A 48 -2.51 10.03 -10.44
N GLY A 49 -2.59 8.93 -11.23
CA GLY A 49 -3.19 8.94 -12.56
C GLY A 49 -4.66 9.35 -12.54
N LEU A 50 -5.46 8.78 -11.63
CA LEU A 50 -6.88 9.17 -11.46
C LEU A 50 -7.04 10.64 -11.05
N ALA A 51 -6.17 11.15 -10.19
CA ALA A 51 -6.21 12.56 -9.77
C ALA A 51 -5.90 13.52 -10.94
N LEU A 52 -5.03 13.12 -11.87
CA LEU A 52 -4.68 13.90 -13.05
C LEU A 52 -5.66 13.73 -14.22
N ALA A 53 -6.47 12.65 -14.23
CA ALA A 53 -7.43 12.37 -15.28
C ALA A 53 -8.37 13.55 -15.61
N PRO A 54 -9.08 14.19 -14.65
CA PRO A 54 -9.97 15.32 -14.98
C PRO A 54 -9.22 16.51 -15.57
N TYR A 55 -8.01 16.80 -15.08
CA TYR A 55 -7.19 17.90 -15.59
C TYR A 55 -6.77 17.66 -17.05
N ILE A 56 -6.37 16.44 -17.40
CA ILE A 56 -5.99 16.08 -18.78
C ILE A 56 -7.21 16.10 -19.70
N ILE A 57 -8.36 15.59 -19.25
CA ILE A 57 -9.61 15.58 -20.04
C ILE A 57 -10.04 17.00 -20.37
N ILE A 58 -10.07 17.90 -19.38
CA ILE A 58 -10.46 19.31 -19.58
C ILE A 58 -9.50 19.99 -20.54
N LYS A 59 -8.18 19.79 -20.37
CA LYS A 59 -7.17 20.39 -21.25
C LYS A 59 -7.29 19.91 -22.71
N PHE A 60 -7.58 18.64 -22.95
CA PHE A 60 -7.80 18.13 -24.31
C PHE A 60 -9.11 18.65 -24.92
N LEU A 61 -10.16 18.83 -24.11
CA LEU A 61 -11.44 19.34 -24.55
C LEU A 61 -11.37 20.84 -24.92
N ASP A 62 -10.68 21.66 -24.11
CA ASP A 62 -10.49 23.10 -24.33
C ASP A 62 -9.56 23.42 -25.52
N LEU A 63 -8.69 22.50 -25.92
CA LEU A 63 -7.83 22.66 -27.11
C LEU A 63 -8.57 22.42 -28.44
N SER A 64 -9.86 22.07 -28.39
CA SER A 64 -10.67 21.78 -29.58
C SER A 64 -11.59 22.93 -30.02
N SER A 65 -11.53 24.11 -29.39
CA SER A 65 -12.28 25.32 -29.79
C SER A 65 -11.39 26.53 -30.04
#